data_AF-A0ABC9FRK6-F1
#
_entry.id   AF-A0ABC9FRK6-F1
#
_cell.length_a   1.000
_cell.length_b   1.000
_cell.length_c   1.000
_cell.angle_alpha   90.00
_cell.angle_beta   90.00
_cell.angle_gamma   90.00
#
_symmetry.space_group_name_H-M   'P 1'
#
loop_
_entity.id
_entity.type
_entity.pdbx_description
1 polymer ?
#
loop_
_entity_poly.entity_id
_entity_poly.type
_entity_poly.pdbx_seq_one_letter_code
_entity_poly.pdbx_strand_id
1 'polypeptide(L)'
;MSSSSSVVPPPSFEFTSLRARQVTGSHLLRIYGYSAADRLVLPGRCIGSRSFSAGGRKWELKYYPNGHSSSGKPGAAATVELRRMDRKDDDDGVMAAYRLSILDREGNPAYSYAVGPQRFDKGSKYMHRVNVLATPEERQAALRLVEDDSLTIRCDVSVRRFDKESRIKYYLQKLLDY
;
A
#
# COMPACT_ATOMS: atom_id res chain seq x y z
N MET A 1 18.00 -14.19 -70.03
CA MET A 1 17.86 -14.58 -68.62
C MET A 1 17.88 -13.31 -67.80
N SER A 2 16.71 -12.79 -67.41
CA SER A 2 16.62 -11.56 -66.63
C SER A 2 16.64 -11.91 -65.15
N SER A 3 17.72 -11.51 -64.46
CA SER A 3 17.87 -11.69 -63.02
C SER A 3 16.93 -10.75 -62.27
N SER A 4 15.99 -11.31 -61.51
CA SER A 4 15.14 -10.55 -60.60
C SER A 4 15.89 -10.37 -59.28
N SER A 5 16.29 -9.14 -58.97
CA SER A 5 16.80 -8.79 -57.64
C SER A 5 15.62 -8.62 -56.69
N SER A 6 15.47 -9.55 -55.76
CA SER A 6 14.57 -9.41 -54.61
C SER A 6 15.09 -8.30 -53.70
N VAL A 7 14.37 -7.18 -53.65
CA VAL A 7 14.57 -6.14 -52.63
C VAL A 7 14.11 -6.72 -51.29
N VAL A 8 15.06 -7.09 -50.43
CA VAL A 8 14.77 -7.51 -49.07
C VAL A 8 14.36 -6.25 -48.29
N PRO A 9 13.14 -6.16 -47.73
CA PRO A 9 12.75 -5.01 -46.94
C PRO A 9 13.66 -4.92 -45.70
N PRO A 10 14.04 -3.70 -45.27
CA PRO A 10 14.87 -3.54 -44.09
C PRO A 10 14.18 -4.19 -42.88
N PRO A 11 14.95 -4.81 -41.96
CA PRO A 11 14.38 -5.41 -40.77
C PRO A 11 13.59 -4.37 -39.97
N SER A 12 12.31 -4.66 -39.73
CA SER A 12 11.48 -3.85 -38.84
C SER A 12 11.91 -4.11 -37.39
N PHE A 13 12.51 -3.11 -36.76
CA PHE A 13 12.80 -3.18 -35.32
C PHE A 13 11.64 -2.55 -34.54
N GLU A 14 10.94 -3.37 -33.77
CA GLU A 14 9.97 -2.90 -32.78
C GLU A 14 10.66 -2.72 -31.43
N PHE A 15 10.43 -1.57 -30.78
CA PHE A 15 10.87 -1.34 -29.41
C PHE A 15 9.75 -0.66 -28.62
N THR A 16 9.67 -0.96 -27.33
CA THR A 16 8.76 -0.28 -26.39
C THR A 16 9.59 0.29 -25.24
N SER A 17 9.45 1.58 -24.97
CA SER A 17 10.01 2.21 -23.76
C SER A 17 8.95 2.23 -22.66
N LEU A 18 9.35 1.76 -21.47
CA LEU A 18 8.54 1.79 -20.25
C LEU A 18 9.26 2.64 -19.21
N ARG A 19 8.52 3.52 -18.55
CA ARG A 19 9.02 4.32 -17.44
C ARG A 19 8.38 3.90 -16.14
N ALA A 20 9.21 3.53 -15.16
CA ALA A 20 8.76 3.33 -13.80
C ALA A 20 8.26 4.65 -13.20
N ARG A 21 7.05 4.65 -12.65
CA ARG A 21 6.47 5.74 -11.86
C ARG A 21 6.06 5.22 -10.49
N GLN A 22 6.26 6.07 -9.48
CA GLN A 22 5.75 5.86 -8.13
C GLN A 22 4.72 6.95 -7.84
N VAL A 23 3.52 6.54 -7.43
CA VAL A 23 2.47 7.46 -7.00
C VAL A 23 2.16 7.17 -5.55
N THR A 24 2.26 8.19 -4.70
CA THR A 24 2.05 8.08 -3.26
C THR A 24 0.72 8.71 -2.86
N GLY A 25 0.15 8.23 -1.76
CA GLY A 25 -1.03 8.82 -1.13
C GLY A 25 -1.13 8.39 0.33
N SER A 26 -1.85 9.18 1.13
CA SER A 26 -1.90 9.00 2.58
C SER A 26 -3.34 8.94 3.09
N HIS A 27 -3.56 8.19 4.16
CA HIS A 27 -4.84 8.12 4.86
C HIS A 27 -4.63 8.12 6.38
N LEU A 28 -5.54 8.76 7.11
CA LEU A 28 -5.57 8.79 8.57
C LEU A 28 -6.82 8.05 9.06
N LEU A 29 -6.60 6.97 9.82
CA LEU A 29 -7.65 6.29 10.57
C LEU A 29 -7.56 6.76 12.03
N ARG A 30 -8.55 7.55 12.46
CA ARG A 30 -8.70 7.96 13.86
C ARG A 30 -9.76 7.09 14.54
N ILE A 31 -9.41 6.49 15.66
CA ILE A 31 -10.25 5.61 16.47
C ILE A 31 -10.52 6.33 17.79
N TYR A 32 -11.74 6.83 17.98
CA TYR A 32 -12.18 7.43 19.24
C TYR A 32 -12.58 6.34 20.25
N GLY A 33 -12.40 6.61 21.54
CA GLY A 33 -12.64 5.62 22.59
C GLY A 33 -11.63 4.47 22.55
N TYR A 34 -10.37 4.78 22.23
CA TYR A 34 -9.35 3.78 21.97
C TYR A 34 -9.10 2.87 23.17
N SER A 35 -9.11 3.40 24.39
CA SER A 35 -8.99 2.62 25.62
C SER A 35 -10.05 1.52 25.73
N ALA A 36 -11.30 1.83 25.36
CA ALA A 36 -12.40 0.88 25.33
C ALA A 36 -12.24 -0.12 24.18
N ALA A 37 -11.84 0.35 23.00
CA ALA A 37 -11.60 -0.52 21.84
C ALA A 37 -10.49 -1.55 22.11
N ASP A 38 -9.39 -1.11 22.74
CA ASP A 38 -8.25 -1.94 23.13
C ASP A 38 -8.67 -3.06 24.10
N ARG A 39 -9.55 -2.75 25.05
CA ARG A 39 -10.02 -3.71 26.08
C ARG A 39 -11.15 -4.62 25.60
N LEU A 40 -12.11 -4.10 24.82
CA LEU A 40 -13.39 -4.77 24.56
C LEU A 40 -13.47 -5.45 23.19
N VAL A 41 -12.66 -5.04 22.21
CA VAL A 41 -12.68 -5.67 20.89
C VAL A 41 -12.04 -7.05 20.98
N LEU A 42 -12.84 -8.09 20.72
CA LEU A 42 -12.37 -9.48 20.80
C LEU A 42 -11.25 -9.79 19.79
N PRO A 43 -10.34 -10.72 20.10
CA PRO A 43 -9.35 -11.22 19.15
C PRO A 43 -9.98 -11.62 17.80
N GLY A 44 -9.32 -11.26 16.71
CA GLY A 44 -9.80 -11.47 15.34
C GLY A 44 -10.90 -10.50 14.86
N ARG A 45 -11.38 -9.60 15.72
CA ARG A 45 -12.27 -8.49 15.32
C ARG A 45 -11.45 -7.24 15.01
N CYS A 46 -11.98 -6.43 14.08
CA CYS A 46 -11.31 -5.22 13.63
C CYS A 46 -12.22 -4.01 13.57
N ILE A 47 -11.57 -2.84 13.54
CA ILE A 47 -12.13 -1.54 13.24
C ILE A 47 -11.61 -1.15 11.85
N GLY A 48 -12.53 -0.96 10.89
CA GLY A 48 -12.19 -0.64 9.51
C GLY A 48 -12.29 0.86 9.21
N SER A 49 -11.40 1.36 8.36
CA SER A 49 -11.55 2.67 7.75
C SER A 49 -12.63 2.66 6.67
N ARG A 50 -13.07 3.85 6.24
CA ARG A 50 -13.69 3.96 4.91
C ARG A 50 -12.66 3.66 3.84
N SER A 51 -13.13 3.26 2.66
CA SER A 51 -12.21 3.11 1.53
C SER A 51 -11.62 4.46 1.15
N PHE A 52 -10.33 4.47 0.78
CA PHE A 52 -9.61 5.66 0.35
C PHE A 52 -8.81 5.40 -0.92
N SER A 53 -8.45 6.47 -1.63
CA SER A 53 -7.67 6.40 -2.86
C SER A 53 -6.21 6.74 -2.58
N ALA A 54 -5.29 5.88 -3.01
CA ALA A 54 -3.86 6.14 -2.95
C ALA A 54 -3.17 5.41 -4.10
N GLY A 55 -2.21 6.09 -4.76
CA GLY A 55 -1.49 5.49 -5.89
C GLY A 55 -2.38 5.07 -7.07
N GLY A 56 -3.53 5.72 -7.26
CA GLY A 56 -4.50 5.38 -8.31
C GLY A 56 -5.31 4.11 -8.05
N ARG A 57 -5.26 3.54 -6.84
CA ARG A 57 -5.99 2.34 -6.42
C ARG A 57 -6.86 2.63 -5.20
N LYS A 58 -7.83 1.75 -4.93
CA LYS A 58 -8.76 1.88 -3.80
C LYS A 58 -8.37 0.92 -2.68
N TRP A 59 -8.14 1.47 -1.50
CA TRP A 59 -7.64 0.74 -0.33
C TRP A 59 -8.62 0.84 0.83
N GLU A 60 -8.50 -0.09 1.78
CA GLU A 60 -9.17 -0.10 3.07
C GLU A 60 -8.13 -0.49 4.13
N LEU A 61 -8.11 0.22 5.26
CA LEU A 61 -7.26 -0.08 6.39
C LEU A 61 -8.12 -0.75 7.47
N LYS A 62 -7.65 -1.85 8.06
CA LYS A 62 -8.30 -2.46 9.23
C LYS A 62 -7.32 -2.59 10.37
N TYR A 63 -7.76 -2.16 11.53
CA TYR A 63 -7.02 -2.27 12.78
C TYR A 63 -7.63 -3.35 13.67
N TYR A 64 -6.81 -4.29 14.13
CA TYR A 64 -7.16 -5.38 15.04
C TYR A 64 -6.46 -5.11 16.37
N PRO A 65 -7.11 -4.49 17.37
CA PRO A 65 -6.47 -4.12 18.64
C PRO A 65 -5.87 -5.32 19.39
N ASN A 66 -6.52 -6.49 19.29
CA ASN A 66 -6.11 -7.74 19.96
C ASN A 66 -5.63 -8.80 18.96
N GLY A 67 -5.10 -8.36 17.83
CA GLY A 67 -4.54 -9.22 16.79
C GLY A 67 -5.60 -9.86 15.87
N HIS A 68 -5.14 -10.38 14.73
CA HIS A 68 -6.00 -10.95 13.69
C HIS A 68 -6.52 -12.36 14.00
N SER A 69 -5.84 -13.13 14.86
CA SER A 69 -6.28 -14.50 15.17
C SER A 69 -7.42 -14.51 16.19
N SER A 70 -8.51 -15.22 15.89
CA SER A 70 -9.61 -15.42 16.84
C SER A 70 -9.25 -16.33 18.02
N SER A 71 -8.20 -17.15 17.88
CA SER A 71 -7.61 -17.95 18.96
C SER A 71 -6.54 -17.19 19.75
N GLY A 72 -6.30 -15.91 19.41
CA GLY A 72 -5.35 -15.06 20.10
C GLY A 72 -5.77 -14.78 21.54
N LYS A 73 -4.78 -14.53 22.40
CA LYS A 73 -5.04 -14.04 23.76
C LYS A 73 -5.36 -12.54 23.70
N PRO A 74 -6.35 -12.04 24.47
CA PRO A 74 -6.50 -10.61 24.71
C PRO A 74 -5.16 -10.04 25.18
N GLY A 75 -4.77 -8.86 24.71
CA GLY A 75 -3.44 -8.30 25.01
C GLY A 75 -2.33 -8.69 24.03
N ALA A 76 -2.60 -9.51 23.01
CA ALA A 76 -1.63 -9.79 21.94
C ALA A 76 -1.29 -8.52 21.13
N ALA A 77 -0.19 -8.57 20.37
CA ALA A 77 0.20 -7.52 19.43
C ALA A 77 -0.98 -7.11 18.54
N ALA A 78 -1.19 -5.80 18.39
CA ALA A 78 -2.18 -5.31 17.45
C ALA A 78 -1.77 -5.67 16.02
N THR A 79 -2.74 -5.81 15.11
CA THR A 79 -2.46 -6.08 13.70
C THR A 79 -3.12 -5.01 12.84
N VAL A 80 -2.42 -4.55 11.81
CA VAL A 80 -2.99 -3.71 10.75
C VAL A 80 -3.04 -4.49 9.46
N GLU A 81 -4.19 -4.51 8.80
CA GLU A 81 -4.40 -5.03 7.45
C GLU A 81 -4.57 -3.86 6.49
N LEU A 82 -3.76 -3.84 5.42
CA LEU A 82 -4.03 -3.03 4.25
C LEU A 82 -4.67 -3.92 3.19
N ARG A 83 -5.85 -3.54 2.71
CA ARG A 83 -6.63 -4.32 1.75
C ARG A 83 -6.91 -3.51 0.49
N ARG A 84 -6.72 -4.13 -0.67
CA ARG A 84 -7.14 -3.58 -1.96
C ARG A 84 -8.62 -3.88 -2.22
N MET A 85 -9.36 -2.86 -2.64
CA MET A 85 -10.81 -2.87 -2.78
C MET A 85 -11.29 -2.84 -4.24
N ASP A 86 -10.52 -2.27 -5.15
CA ASP A 86 -10.81 -2.23 -6.59
C ASP A 86 -10.39 -3.54 -7.28
N ARG A 87 -11.14 -4.62 -7.00
CA ARG A 87 -10.93 -5.94 -7.62
C ARG A 87 -11.51 -5.98 -9.03
N LYS A 88 -10.74 -6.47 -9.98
CA LYS A 88 -11.18 -6.79 -11.35
C LYS A 88 -10.58 -8.13 -11.73
N ASP A 89 -11.33 -8.92 -12.50
CA ASP A 89 -10.91 -10.28 -12.86
C ASP A 89 -9.69 -10.30 -13.79
N ASP A 90 -9.51 -9.26 -14.61
CA ASP A 90 -8.40 -9.11 -15.56
C ASP A 90 -7.26 -8.19 -15.06
N ASP A 91 -7.13 -7.95 -13.74
CA ASP A 91 -6.07 -7.09 -13.22
C ASP A 91 -4.82 -7.88 -12.86
N ASP A 92 -3.69 -7.53 -13.48
CA ASP A 92 -2.35 -8.12 -13.27
C ASP A 92 -1.79 -7.98 -11.84
N GLY A 93 -2.54 -7.37 -10.94
CA GLY A 93 -2.11 -7.06 -9.59
C GLY A 93 -1.44 -5.70 -9.48
N VAL A 94 -1.21 -5.29 -8.24
CA VAL A 94 -0.55 -4.01 -7.93
C VAL A 94 0.63 -4.28 -7.02
N MET A 95 1.79 -3.72 -7.35
CA MET A 95 2.93 -3.64 -6.44
C MET A 95 2.84 -2.35 -5.63
N ALA A 96 2.64 -2.49 -4.32
CA ALA A 96 2.58 -1.36 -3.40
C ALA A 96 3.45 -1.57 -2.16
N ALA A 97 4.26 -0.58 -1.81
CA ALA A 97 4.89 -0.46 -0.51
C ALA A 97 4.02 0.45 0.37
N TYR A 98 4.13 0.32 1.69
CA TYR A 98 3.41 1.24 2.57
C TYR A 98 4.11 1.44 3.90
N ARG A 99 3.84 2.57 4.54
CA ARG A 99 4.28 2.89 5.90
C ARG A 99 3.05 3.08 6.77
N LEU A 100 3.09 2.51 7.97
CA LEU A 100 2.13 2.77 9.02
C LEU A 100 2.81 3.60 10.10
N SER A 101 2.15 4.63 10.60
CA SER A 101 2.62 5.43 11.71
C SER A 101 1.52 5.63 12.73
N ILE A 102 1.81 5.35 13.99
CA ILE A 102 0.94 5.69 15.11
C ILE A 102 1.37 7.08 15.56
N LEU A 103 0.44 8.02 15.51
CA LEU A 103 0.73 9.43 15.78
C LEU A 103 0.51 9.74 17.26
N ASP A 104 1.37 10.59 17.80
CA ASP A 104 1.18 11.22 19.10
C ASP A 104 0.21 12.42 19.02
N ARG A 105 0.08 13.13 20.14
CA ARG A 105 -0.81 14.30 20.31
C ARG A 105 -0.43 15.48 19.41
N GLU A 106 0.82 15.57 18.99
CA GLU A 106 1.30 16.63 18.11
C GLU A 106 1.18 16.23 16.63
N GLY A 107 0.69 15.02 16.35
CA GLY A 107 0.61 14.46 15.02
C GLY A 107 1.93 13.88 14.52
N ASN A 108 2.95 13.76 15.40
CA ASN A 108 4.24 13.22 15.06
C ASN A 108 4.23 11.68 15.14
N PRO A 109 4.98 10.96 14.28
CA PRO A 109 5.06 9.50 14.35
C PRO A 109 5.78 9.02 15.62
N ALA A 110 5.05 8.49 16.59
CA ALA A 110 5.63 7.85 17.77
C ALA A 110 6.11 6.42 17.49
N TYR A 111 5.35 5.68 16.69
CA TYR A 111 5.75 4.36 16.19
C TYR A 111 5.60 4.32 14.67
N SER A 112 6.54 3.70 13.98
CA SER A 112 6.53 3.59 12.52
C SER A 112 6.94 2.22 12.03
N TYR A 113 6.16 1.69 11.08
CA TYR A 113 6.34 0.36 10.50
C TYR A 113 6.40 0.50 8.98
N ALA A 114 7.57 0.26 8.40
CA ALA A 114 7.77 0.32 6.96
C ALA A 114 7.64 -1.08 6.36
N VAL A 115 6.81 -1.20 5.32
CA VAL A 115 6.59 -2.43 4.58
C VAL A 115 7.06 -2.22 3.16
N GLY A 116 8.01 -3.06 2.74
CA GLY A 116 8.52 -3.06 1.36
C GLY A 116 7.43 -3.43 0.34
N PRO A 117 7.73 -3.37 -0.96
CA PRO A 117 6.74 -3.66 -2.00
C PRO A 117 6.09 -5.04 -1.82
N GLN A 118 4.77 -5.06 -1.69
CA GLN A 118 3.94 -6.24 -1.66
C GLN A 118 3.08 -6.30 -2.93
N ARG A 119 2.82 -7.52 -3.41
CA ARG A 119 1.88 -7.74 -4.51
C ARG A 119 0.47 -7.89 -3.93
N PHE A 120 -0.49 -7.16 -4.51
CA PHE A 120 -1.90 -7.23 -4.16
C PHE A 120 -2.70 -7.68 -5.38
N ASP A 121 -3.08 -8.94 -5.42
CA ASP A 121 -3.81 -9.59 -6.51
C ASP A 121 -4.63 -10.81 -6.01
N LYS A 122 -5.24 -11.54 -6.94
CA LYS A 122 -6.04 -12.73 -6.66
C LYS A 122 -5.22 -13.84 -5.98
N GLY A 123 -3.97 -14.04 -6.38
CA GLY A 123 -3.07 -15.05 -5.81
C GLY A 123 -2.55 -14.70 -4.42
N SER A 124 -2.46 -13.41 -4.10
CA SER A 124 -1.95 -12.86 -2.84
C SER A 124 -3.04 -12.34 -1.89
N LYS A 125 -4.30 -12.78 -2.08
CA LYS A 125 -5.46 -12.46 -1.22
C LYS A 125 -5.89 -10.99 -1.19
N TYR A 126 -5.38 -10.13 -2.09
CA TYR A 126 -5.65 -8.68 -2.15
C TYR A 126 -5.39 -7.93 -0.82
N MET A 127 -4.58 -8.47 0.09
CA MET A 127 -4.36 -7.89 1.40
C MET A 127 -2.99 -8.27 1.95
N HIS A 128 -2.45 -7.42 2.81
CA HIS A 128 -1.24 -7.69 3.58
C HIS A 128 -1.42 -7.24 5.03
N ARG A 129 -0.84 -7.98 5.97
CA ARG A 129 -0.97 -7.71 7.41
C ARG A 129 0.39 -7.56 8.04
N VAL A 130 0.48 -6.67 9.03
CA VAL A 130 1.65 -6.52 9.88
C VAL A 130 1.23 -6.33 11.33
N ASN A 131 2.02 -6.87 12.25
CA ASN A 131 1.85 -6.58 13.65
C ASN A 131 2.42 -5.20 13.96
N VAL A 132 1.70 -4.47 14.81
CA VAL A 132 2.07 -3.15 15.34
C VAL A 132 1.85 -3.18 16.85
N LEU A 133 2.53 -2.32 17.60
CA LEU A 133 2.49 -2.34 19.07
C LEU A 133 2.76 -3.75 19.59
N ALA A 134 3.90 -4.30 19.19
CA ALA A 134 4.19 -5.72 19.31
C ALA A 134 4.42 -6.15 20.76
N THR A 135 4.84 -5.22 21.62
CA THR A 135 5.10 -5.47 23.03
C THR A 135 4.04 -4.85 23.93
N PRO A 136 3.81 -5.40 25.14
CA PRO A 136 2.95 -4.78 26.14
C PRO A 136 3.33 -3.33 26.46
N GLU A 137 4.61 -3.01 26.45
CA GLU A 137 5.15 -1.67 26.71
C GLU A 137 4.76 -0.69 25.59
N GLU A 138 4.94 -1.08 24.32
CA GLU A 138 4.52 -0.26 23.17
C GLU A 138 3.02 0.00 23.21
N ARG A 139 2.22 -1.02 23.54
CA ARG A 139 0.77 -0.89 23.65
C ARG A 139 0.35 0.01 24.80
N GLN A 140 0.97 -0.16 25.97
CA GLN A 140 0.70 0.68 27.13
C GLN A 140 1.15 2.13 26.91
N ALA A 141 2.24 2.35 26.17
CA ALA A 141 2.68 3.67 25.75
C ALA A 141 1.70 4.27 24.73
N ALA A 142 1.20 3.51 23.75
CA ALA A 142 0.17 3.96 22.82
C ALA A 142 -1.09 4.48 23.53
N LEU A 143 -1.52 3.82 24.60
CA LEU A 143 -2.62 4.29 25.46
C LEU A 143 -2.34 5.63 26.17
N ARG A 144 -1.07 6.05 26.27
CA ARG A 144 -0.68 7.35 26.83
C ARG A 144 -0.52 8.43 25.75
N LEU A 145 -0.23 8.01 24.52
CA LEU A 145 -0.04 8.88 23.36
C LEU A 145 -1.35 9.43 22.80
N VAL A 146 -2.48 8.76 23.05
CA VAL A 146 -3.79 9.19 22.57
C VAL A 146 -4.23 10.52 23.20
N GLU A 147 -4.62 11.48 22.37
CA GLU A 147 -5.32 12.70 22.77
C GLU A 147 -6.82 12.40 22.84
N ASP A 148 -7.50 12.84 23.91
CA ASP A 148 -8.96 12.67 24.08
C ASP A 148 -9.44 11.22 23.83
N ASP A 149 -8.67 10.26 24.36
CA ASP A 149 -8.88 8.82 24.15
C ASP A 149 -9.01 8.41 22.66
N SER A 150 -8.23 9.03 21.78
CA SER A 150 -8.23 8.72 20.35
C SER A 150 -6.85 8.30 19.80
N LEU A 151 -6.80 7.12 19.17
CA LEU A 151 -5.62 6.63 18.45
C LEU A 151 -5.70 7.02 16.98
N THR A 152 -4.64 7.63 16.45
CA THR A 152 -4.55 7.94 15.02
C THR A 152 -3.48 7.11 14.35
N ILE A 153 -3.87 6.36 13.33
CA ILE A 153 -2.99 5.56 12.48
C ILE A 153 -2.93 6.22 11.10
N ARG A 154 -1.74 6.69 10.73
CA ARG A 154 -1.41 7.14 9.38
C ARG A 154 -0.94 5.97 8.54
N CYS A 155 -1.47 5.87 7.33
CA CYS A 155 -1.03 4.93 6.31
C CYS A 155 -0.59 5.69 5.06
N ASP A 156 0.70 5.64 4.73
CA ASP A 156 1.25 6.17 3.49
C ASP A 156 1.47 5.02 2.52
N VAL A 157 0.74 5.01 1.40
CA VAL A 157 0.81 3.96 0.38
C VAL A 157 1.57 4.48 -0.84
N SER A 158 2.48 3.67 -1.35
CA SER A 158 3.29 3.92 -2.54
C SER A 158 3.06 2.85 -3.58
N VAL A 159 2.36 3.18 -4.67
CA VAL A 159 2.13 2.25 -5.78
C VAL A 159 3.18 2.47 -6.87
N ARG A 160 3.81 1.38 -7.30
CA ARG A 160 4.71 1.38 -8.46
C ARG A 160 3.96 0.89 -9.68
N ARG A 161 4.15 1.58 -10.81
CA ARG A 161 3.64 1.18 -12.12
C ARG A 161 4.63 1.51 -13.21
N PHE A 162 4.51 0.83 -14.35
CA PHE A 162 5.28 1.15 -15.55
C PHE A 162 4.33 1.77 -16.57
N ASP A 163 4.60 3.02 -16.93
CA ASP A 163 3.84 3.73 -17.94
C ASP A 163 4.58 3.63 -19.28
N LYS A 164 3.86 3.32 -20.38
CA LYS A 164 4.43 3.41 -21.73
C LYS A 164 4.82 4.85 -22.02
N GLU A 165 6.06 5.10 -22.42
CA GLU A 165 6.44 6.45 -22.82
C GLU A 165 5.83 6.80 -24.17
N SER A 166 5.31 8.02 -24.30
CA SER A 166 4.84 8.53 -25.58
C SER A 166 6.01 8.52 -26.57
N ARG A 167 5.82 7.86 -27.73
CA ARG A 167 6.83 7.76 -28.80
C ARG A 167 7.40 9.12 -29.20
N ILE A 168 6.61 10.17 -29.12
CA ILE A 168 7.00 11.57 -29.41
C ILE A 168 8.19 12.01 -28.53
N LYS A 169 8.20 11.70 -27.22
CA LYS A 169 9.32 12.09 -26.34
C LYS A 169 10.62 11.37 -26.70
N TYR A 170 10.53 10.09 -27.06
CA TYR A 170 11.70 9.33 -27.50
C TYR A 170 12.32 9.90 -28.78
N TYR A 171 11.48 10.21 -29.79
CA TYR A 171 11.98 10.80 -31.04
C TYR A 171 12.54 12.22 -30.83
N LEU A 172 11.91 13.04 -29.97
CA LEU A 172 12.43 14.37 -29.64
C LEU A 172 13.78 14.30 -28.91
N GLN A 173 13.96 13.35 -28.00
CA GLN A 173 15.25 13.17 -27.31
C GLN A 173 16.35 12.72 -28.28
N LYS A 174 16.04 11.80 -29.20
CA LYS A 174 16.94 11.40 -30.30
C LYS A 174 17.28 12.53 -31.28
N LEU A 175 16.42 13.53 -31.45
CA LEU A 175 16.65 14.68 -32.33
C LEU A 175 17.43 15.81 -31.64
N LEU A 176 17.42 15.86 -30.31
CA LEU A 176 18.15 16.86 -29.51
C LEU A 176 19.57 16.40 -29.14
N ASP A 177 19.87 15.10 -29.28
CA ASP A 177 21.21 14.53 -29.12
C ASP A 177 22.06 14.61 -30.42
N TYR A 178 21.64 15.42 -31.40
CA TYR A 178 22.35 15.80 -32.63
C TYR A 178 22.53 17.32 -32.67
#